data_AF-A0A1I1GGQ0-F1
#
_entry.id   AF-A0A1I1GGQ0-F1
#
_cell.length_a   1.000
_cell.length_b   1.000
_cell.length_c   1.000
_cell.angle_alpha   90.00
_cell.angle_beta   90.00
_cell.angle_gamma   90.00
#
_symmetry.space_group_name_H-M   'P 1'
#
loop_
_entity.id
_entity.type
_entity.pdbx_description
1 polymer ?
#
loop_
_entity_poly.entity_id
_entity_poly.type
_entity_poly.pdbx_seq_one_letter_code
_entity_poly.pdbx_strand_id
1 'polypeptide(L)' 'MPATDFDAERQYDDEQFSAQPVFANDRIKVVLGYFEPGQFIPVHAPGSDVAICVRDGSDVEPKIDLPTRVLQ' A
#
# COMPACT_ATOMS: atom_id res chain seq x y z
N MET A 1 -18.24 7.50 -4.86
CA MET A 1 -17.06 7.08 -4.07
C MET A 1 -17.30 5.63 -3.69
N PRO A 2 -16.36 4.69 -3.90
CA PRO A 2 -16.44 3.40 -3.22
C PRO A 2 -16.56 3.69 -1.72
N ALA A 3 -17.62 3.21 -1.09
CA ALA A 3 -17.80 3.30 0.35
C ALA A 3 -17.09 2.09 0.96
N THR A 4 -16.06 2.34 1.78
CA THR A 4 -15.32 1.30 2.49
C THR A 4 -15.19 1.73 3.96
N ASP A 5 -15.08 0.77 4.86
CA ASP A 5 -14.82 1.01 6.27
C ASP A 5 -13.42 0.50 6.62
N PHE A 6 -12.53 1.41 7.03
CA PHE A 6 -11.14 1.08 7.31
C PHE A 6 -10.92 0.12 8.47
N ASP A 7 -11.87 0.06 9.41
CA ASP A 7 -11.75 -0.77 10.59
C ASP A 7 -12.39 -2.14 10.33
N ALA A 8 -13.47 -2.20 9.53
CA ALA A 8 -14.05 -3.47 9.07
C ALA A 8 -13.15 -4.24 8.08
N GLU A 9 -12.44 -3.52 7.20
CA GLU A 9 -11.52 -4.12 6.21
C GLU A 9 -10.10 -4.35 6.78
N ARG A 10 -9.88 -4.08 8.08
CA ARG A 10 -8.57 -4.16 8.70
C ARG A 10 -8.12 -5.60 8.88
N GLN A 11 -7.10 -5.98 8.11
CA GLN A 11 -6.46 -7.28 8.26
C GLN A 11 -4.94 -7.11 8.19
N TYR A 12 -4.27 -7.43 9.31
CA TYR A 12 -2.82 -7.55 9.36
C TYR A 12 -2.38 -8.94 8.93
N ASP A 13 -1.18 -9.01 8.39
CA ASP A 13 -0.43 -10.23 8.13
C ASP A 13 0.91 -10.05 8.85
N ASP A 14 1.23 -10.96 9.78
CA ASP A 14 2.42 -10.84 10.63
C ASP A 14 3.71 -11.04 9.82
N GLU A 15 3.63 -11.71 8.68
CA GLU A 15 4.79 -12.05 7.85
C GLU A 15 5.06 -10.99 6.78
N GLN A 16 4.03 -10.29 6.29
CA GLN A 16 4.15 -9.39 5.15
C GLN A 16 3.11 -8.26 5.12
N PHE A 17 3.32 -7.29 4.22
CA PHE A 17 2.34 -6.23 3.95
C PHE A 17 1.00 -6.81 3.47
N SER A 18 -0.09 -6.40 4.12
CA SER A 18 -1.45 -6.76 3.73
C SER A 18 -2.10 -5.65 2.91
N ALA A 19 -2.63 -6.00 1.74
CA ALA A 19 -3.20 -5.07 0.77
C ALA A 19 -4.65 -5.42 0.44
N GLN A 20 -5.62 -4.77 1.09
CA GLN A 20 -7.04 -5.01 0.84
C GLN A 20 -7.55 -4.12 -0.30
N PRO A 21 -7.93 -4.68 -1.47
CA PRO A 21 -8.39 -3.88 -2.60
C PRO A 21 -9.80 -3.34 -2.33
N VAL A 22 -9.96 -2.01 -2.41
CA VAL A 22 -11.26 -1.35 -2.20
C VAL A 22 -11.83 -0.77 -3.49
N PHE A 23 -10.98 -0.56 -4.50
CA PHE A 23 -11.38 -0.12 -5.82
C PHE A 23 -10.32 -0.48 -6.86
N ALA A 24 -10.75 -0.88 -8.05
CA ALA A 24 -9.86 -1.07 -9.18
C ALA A 24 -10.57 -0.75 -10.49
N ASN A 25 -9.83 -0.17 -11.43
CA ASN A 25 -10.14 -0.12 -12.84
C ASN A 25 -8.84 -0.26 -13.65
N ASP A 26 -8.93 -0.12 -14.98
CA ASP A 26 -7.79 -0.28 -15.87
C ASP A 26 -6.66 0.75 -15.66
N ARG A 27 -6.91 1.84 -14.93
CA ARG A 27 -5.96 2.94 -14.70
C ARG A 27 -5.42 3.00 -13.27
N ILE A 28 -6.23 2.63 -12.29
CA ILE A 28 -5.87 2.77 -10.87
C ILE A 28 -6.38 1.59 -10.07
N LYS A 29 -5.54 1.16 -9.14
CA LYS A 29 -5.92 0.27 -8.04
C LYS A 29 -5.76 1.05 -6.74
N VAL A 30 -6.81 1.07 -5.93
CA VAL A 30 -6.79 1.64 -4.59
C VAL A 30 -6.90 0.49 -3.59
N VAL A 31 -5.97 0.45 -2.65
CA VAL A 31 -5.89 -0.57 -1.61
C VAL A 31 -5.82 0.11 -0.25
N LEU A 32 -6.34 -0.56 0.78
CA LEU A 32 -6.04 -0.28 2.17
C LEU A 32 -4.83 -1.12 2.56
N GLY A 33 -3.73 -0.46 2.90
CA GLY A 33 -2.49 -1.09 3.31
C GLY A 33 -2.39 -1.15 4.84
N TYR A 34 -2.14 -2.33 5.37
CA TYR A 34 -1.89 -2.56 6.80
C TYR A 34 -0.57 -3.30 6.95
N PHE A 35 0.29 -2.79 7.83
CA PHE A 35 1.62 -3.35 8.03
C PHE A 35 2.16 -3.01 9.42
N GLU A 36 3.05 -3.87 9.89
CA GLU A 36 3.79 -3.73 11.14
C GLU A 36 5.14 -3.02 10.89
N PRO A 37 5.77 -2.45 11.93
CA PRO A 37 7.09 -1.84 11.81
C PRO A 37 8.12 -2.81 11.19
N GLY A 38 8.76 -2.36 10.12
CA GLY A 38 9.77 -3.15 9.40
C GLY A 38 9.26 -3.88 8.16
N GLN A 39 7.95 -4.02 7.99
CA GLN A 39 7.35 -4.43 6.72
C GLN A 39 7.39 -3.28 5.71
N PHE A 40 7.30 -3.61 4.42
CA PHE A 40 7.39 -2.66 3.31
C PHE A 40 6.31 -2.92 2.27
N ILE A 41 5.97 -1.90 1.49
CA ILE A 41 4.98 -2.00 0.42
C ILE A 41 5.68 -2.54 -0.84
N PRO A 42 5.33 -3.76 -1.33
CA PRO A 42 5.92 -4.30 -2.54
C PRO A 42 5.30 -3.63 -3.77
N VAL A 43 6.04 -2.75 -4.44
CA VAL A 43 5.58 -2.08 -5.66
C VAL A 43 6.27 -2.70 -6.87
N HIS A 44 5.64 -3.71 -7.46
CA HIS A 44 6.11 -4.35 -8.69
C HIS A 44 5.46 -3.76 -9.95
N ALA A 45 5.55 -2.44 -10.11
CA ALA A 45 5.00 -1.75 -11.29
C ALA A 45 5.88 -0.55 -11.71
N PRO A 46 6.98 -0.80 -12.44
CA PRO A 46 7.83 0.28 -12.96
C PRO A 46 7.02 1.28 -13.79
N GLY A 47 7.20 2.57 -13.52
CA GLY A 47 6.51 3.65 -14.24
C GLY A 47 5.06 3.90 -13.82
N SER A 48 4.59 3.30 -12.72
CA SER A 48 3.30 3.66 -12.11
C SER A 48 3.47 4.82 -11.13
N ASP A 49 2.55 5.77 -11.19
CA ASP A 49 2.42 6.79 -10.16
C ASP A 49 1.81 6.17 -8.90
N VAL A 50 2.44 6.40 -7.74
CA VAL A 50 1.97 5.90 -6.44
C VAL A 50 1.69 7.09 -5.53
N ALA A 51 0.48 7.15 -4.99
CA ALA A 51 0.08 8.09 -3.95
C ALA A 51 -0.22 7.32 -2.67
N ILE A 52 0.38 7.74 -1.56
CA ILE A 52 0.16 7.16 -0.23
C ILE A 52 -0.44 8.23 0.67
N CYS A 53 -1.53 7.88 1.35
CA CYS A 53 -2.13 8.69 2.40
C CYS A 53 -2.07 7.91 3.71
N VAL A 54 -1.31 8.42 4.68
CA VAL A 54 -1.21 7.81 6.01
C VAL A 54 -2.36 8.34 6.86
N ARG A 55 -3.26 7.45 7.29
CA ARG A 55 -4.37 7.79 8.21
C ARG A 55 -3.91 7.75 9.66
N ASP A 56 -3.14 6.72 10.02
CA ASP A 56 -2.70 6.43 11.38
C ASP A 56 -1.34 5.72 11.33
N GLY A 57 -0.48 5.99 12.30
CA GLY A 57 0.90 5.50 12.33
C GLY A 57 1.89 6.58 12.73
N SER A 58 2.95 6.17 13.44
CA SER A 58 3.99 7.06 13.95
C SER A 58 5.17 7.21 12.98
N ASP A 59 5.27 6.31 12.00
CA ASP A 59 6.31 6.34 10.99
C ASP A 59 5.88 7.29 9.87
N VAL A 60 6.62 8.37 9.68
CA VAL A 60 6.27 9.45 8.74
C VAL A 60 6.69 9.13 7.31
N GLU A 61 7.50 8.09 7.11
CA GLU A 61 8.00 7.67 5.81
C GLU A 61 7.68 6.18 5.55
N PRO A 62 6.58 5.87 4.84
CA PRO A 62 6.30 4.50 4.45
C PRO A 62 7.42 3.97 3.54
N LYS A 63 7.98 2.80 3.90
CA LYS A 63 9.03 2.14 3.10
C LYS A 63 8.41 1.43 1.90
N ILE A 64 8.76 1.91 0.71
CA ILE A 64 8.38 1.29 -0.56
C ILE A 64 9.58 0.50 -1.07
N ASP A 65 9.41 -0.81 -1.24
CA ASP A 65 10.39 -1.62 -1.96
C ASP A 65 10.05 -1.55 -3.45
N LEU A 66 10.81 -0.72 -4.17
CA LEU A 66 10.80 -0.67 -5.61
C LEU A 66 11.85 -1.68 -6.10
N PRO A 67 11.53 -2.60 -7.05
CA PRO A 67 12.52 -3.51 -7.60
C PRO A 67 13.70 -2.69 -8.09
N THR A 68 14.91 -3.04 -7.62
CA THR A 68 16.16 -2.32 -7.84
C THR A 68 16.48 -2.21 -9.34
N ARG A 69 15.88 -1.24 -10.02
CA ARG A 69 16.28 -0.67 -11.32
C ARG A 69 15.80 0.78 -11.35
N VAL A 70 16.42 1.59 -10.50
CA VAL A 70 16.44 3.04 -10.63
C VAL A 70 17.51 3.36 -11.69
N LEU A 71 17.07 3.85 -12.85
CA LEU A 71 17.83 4.63 -13.85
C LEU A 71 18.95 3.90 -14.62
N GLN A 72 18.72 3.69 -15.92
CA GLN A 72 19.75 4.01 -16.92
C GLN A 72 19.86 5.53 -17.03
#